data_AF-A0ABD6DLE5-F1
#
_entry.id   AF-A0ABD6DLE5-F1
#
_cell.length_a   1.000
_cell.length_b   1.000
_cell.length_c   1.000
_cell.angle_alpha   90.00
_cell.angle_beta   90.00
_cell.angle_gamma   90.00
#
_symmetry.space_group_name_H-M   'P 1'
#
loop_
_entity.id
_entity.type
_entity.pdbx_description
1 polymer ?
#
loop_
_entity_poly.entity_id
_entity_poly.type
_entity_poly.pdbx_seq_one_letter_code
_entity_poly.pdbx_strand_id
1 'polypeptide(L)'
;MIRNELLSRVQDADIGYIYDQRENSRWGMLRGLPAISYLGAQDFTYPTSWCQFDRGTRVLEFDYDYHVVSNALDIPDSNPEFGVVTNTHYEQETQYTIRYLIKRYTAADAVLWVVTDNREFEPQGAKRPLYQEPFVDVVGSYSDVYEVFEAAYADAGWELPLSDTKNLFVQDNALLYEFVTGDDISSTVDLFEKLPNEPYLPLFDAISAIFSRKNKPGTVPLDGESGLPQLVRWLRRRIEWDRETARTVAGELNERVVDSGRTFDHAAARRAPVVKTARARADELDVDASPIEQRYVTWLRRYKL
;
A
#
# COMPACT_ATOMS: atom_id res chain seq x y z
N MET A 1 5.24 -19.14 4.82
CA MET A 1 4.32 -19.66 5.86
C MET A 1 2.97 -18.96 5.77
N ILE A 2 2.92 -17.63 5.92
CA ILE A 2 1.71 -16.77 5.76
C ILE A 2 0.94 -17.01 4.46
N ARG A 3 1.65 -16.95 3.33
CA ARG A 3 1.06 -17.23 2.01
C ARG A 3 0.40 -18.60 1.97
N ASN A 4 1.03 -19.63 2.52
CA ASN A 4 0.45 -20.98 2.53
C ASN A 4 -0.74 -21.09 3.49
N GLU A 5 -0.77 -20.34 4.59
CA GLU A 5 -1.91 -20.32 5.51
C GLU A 5 -3.11 -19.61 4.90
N LEU A 6 -2.93 -18.43 4.29
CA LEU A 6 -4.01 -17.73 3.59
C LEU A 6 -4.42 -18.45 2.30
N LEU A 7 -3.48 -19.01 1.54
CA LEU A 7 -3.79 -19.88 0.41
C LEU A 7 -4.42 -21.21 0.84
N SER A 8 -4.19 -21.71 2.06
CA SER A 8 -4.92 -22.90 2.53
C SER A 8 -6.43 -22.62 2.72
N ARG A 9 -6.81 -21.34 2.80
CA ARG A 9 -8.21 -20.87 2.77
C ARG A 9 -8.74 -20.66 1.35
N VAL A 10 -7.87 -20.75 0.34
CA VAL A 10 -8.15 -20.59 -1.09
C VAL A 10 -7.73 -21.90 -1.78
N GLN A 11 -8.52 -22.96 -1.58
CA GLN A 11 -8.21 -24.29 -2.13
C GLN A 11 -8.71 -24.36 -3.57
N ASP A 12 -7.79 -24.34 -4.53
CA ASP A 12 -8.07 -24.51 -5.96
C ASP A 12 -8.93 -23.40 -6.61
N ALA A 13 -9.08 -22.23 -5.96
CA ALA A 13 -9.83 -21.12 -6.54
C ALA A 13 -8.99 -20.23 -7.47
N ASP A 14 -9.57 -19.97 -8.63
CA ASP A 14 -9.06 -19.01 -9.61
C ASP A 14 -9.08 -17.56 -9.06
N ILE A 15 -9.96 -17.30 -8.10
CA ILE A 15 -10.21 -15.97 -7.52
C ILE A 15 -10.26 -16.03 -6.00
N GLY A 16 -9.34 -15.31 -5.36
CA GLY A 16 -9.37 -15.04 -3.92
C GLY A 16 -10.14 -13.76 -3.62
N TYR A 17 -11.27 -13.87 -2.91
CA TYR A 17 -12.17 -12.74 -2.64
C TYR A 17 -12.07 -12.23 -1.19
N ILE A 18 -11.82 -10.94 -1.05
CA ILE A 18 -11.71 -10.21 0.22
C ILE A 18 -12.68 -9.04 0.19
N TYR A 19 -13.40 -8.82 1.29
CA TYR A 19 -14.27 -7.66 1.45
C TYR A 19 -13.83 -6.77 2.62
N ASP A 20 -13.91 -5.46 2.44
CA ASP A 20 -13.60 -4.46 3.46
C ASP A 20 -14.81 -3.53 3.64
N GLN A 21 -15.71 -3.89 4.56
CA GLN A 21 -16.89 -3.09 4.83
C GLN A 21 -16.50 -1.76 5.49
N ARG A 22 -16.65 -0.65 4.76
CA ARG A 22 -16.39 0.70 5.25
C ARG A 22 -17.57 1.62 5.00
N GLU A 23 -17.84 2.52 5.95
CA GLU A 23 -18.90 3.53 5.81
C GLU A 23 -18.72 4.44 4.58
N ASN A 24 -17.46 4.65 4.14
CA ASN A 24 -17.15 5.40 2.94
C ASN A 24 -16.14 4.67 2.07
N SER A 25 -16.65 3.83 1.18
CA SER A 25 -15.87 2.98 0.27
C SER A 25 -15.00 3.70 -0.76
N ARG A 26 -15.01 5.03 -0.78
CA ARG A 26 -14.08 5.85 -1.59
C ARG A 26 -12.74 6.07 -0.89
N TRP A 27 -12.63 5.76 0.40
CA TRP A 27 -11.45 6.00 1.23
C TRP A 27 -11.03 4.71 1.95
N GLY A 28 -9.76 4.64 2.37
CA GLY A 28 -9.21 3.50 3.09
C GLY A 28 -9.01 2.20 2.30
N MET A 29 -9.61 2.02 1.13
CA MET A 29 -9.55 0.76 0.37
C MET A 29 -8.13 0.36 -0.07
N LEU A 30 -7.21 1.31 -0.27
CA LEU A 30 -5.84 1.00 -0.69
C LEU A 30 -4.94 0.53 0.47
N ARG A 31 -5.43 0.58 1.72
CA ARG A 31 -4.67 0.06 2.87
C ARG A 31 -4.33 -1.43 2.77
N GLY A 32 -5.11 -2.18 2.00
CA GLY A 32 -4.94 -3.61 1.81
C GLY A 32 -3.92 -3.98 0.75
N LEU A 33 -3.47 -3.04 -0.08
CA LEU A 33 -2.50 -3.32 -1.15
C LEU A 33 -1.23 -4.03 -0.64
N PRO A 34 -0.59 -3.60 0.47
CA PRO A 34 0.60 -4.29 0.96
C PRO A 34 0.33 -5.75 1.36
N ALA A 35 -0.81 -6.02 1.99
CA ALA A 35 -1.17 -7.39 2.37
C ALA A 35 -1.29 -8.29 1.14
N ILE A 36 -1.98 -7.82 0.10
CA ILE A 36 -2.11 -8.57 -1.16
C ILE A 36 -0.76 -8.71 -1.86
N SER A 37 0.09 -7.70 -1.78
CA SER A 37 1.44 -7.78 -2.35
C SER A 37 2.31 -8.80 -1.64
N TYR A 38 2.21 -8.89 -0.31
CA TYR A 38 2.93 -9.88 0.49
C TYR A 38 2.43 -11.31 0.25
N LEU A 39 1.25 -11.47 -0.37
CA LEU A 39 0.75 -12.77 -0.85
C LEU A 39 1.33 -13.17 -2.21
N GLY A 40 1.99 -12.26 -2.92
CA GLY A 40 2.70 -12.53 -4.17
C GLY A 40 2.24 -11.72 -5.37
N ALA A 41 1.11 -11.01 -5.29
CA ALA A 41 0.66 -10.14 -6.36
C ALA A 41 1.55 -8.89 -6.47
N GLN A 42 2.21 -8.71 -7.61
CA GLN A 42 3.02 -7.51 -7.88
C GLN A 42 2.34 -6.57 -8.88
N ASP A 43 1.31 -7.05 -9.56
CA ASP A 43 0.55 -6.31 -10.56
C ASP A 43 -0.84 -5.98 -10.01
N PHE A 44 -1.23 -4.70 -10.09
CA PHE A 44 -2.48 -4.22 -9.51
C PHE A 44 -3.30 -3.38 -10.46
N THR A 45 -4.61 -3.39 -10.24
CA THR A 45 -5.53 -2.37 -10.73
C THR A 45 -6.44 -1.86 -9.64
N TYR A 46 -6.79 -0.59 -9.76
CA TYR A 46 -7.80 0.08 -8.96
C TYR A 46 -8.20 1.38 -9.67
N PRO A 47 -9.25 2.10 -9.22
CA PRO A 47 -9.69 3.32 -9.89
C PRO A 47 -8.53 4.32 -10.08
N THR A 48 -8.27 4.72 -11.32
CA THR A 48 -7.08 5.54 -11.65
C THR A 48 -7.02 6.86 -10.88
N SER A 49 -8.17 7.43 -10.54
CA SER A 49 -8.27 8.64 -9.71
C SER A 49 -7.75 8.47 -8.27
N TRP A 50 -7.40 7.24 -7.87
CA TRP A 50 -6.91 6.89 -6.53
C TRP A 50 -5.39 7.01 -6.36
N CYS A 51 -4.62 6.84 -7.43
CA CYS A 51 -3.16 7.06 -7.46
C CYS A 51 -2.72 8.33 -8.20
N GLN A 52 -3.63 9.00 -8.91
CA GLN A 52 -3.29 10.21 -9.66
C GLN A 52 -3.08 11.44 -8.77
N PHE A 53 -1.90 12.04 -8.93
CA PHE A 53 -1.57 13.44 -8.66
C PHE A 53 -1.55 14.22 -9.99
N ASP A 54 -1.96 15.49 -9.97
CA ASP A 54 -1.93 16.50 -11.03
C ASP A 54 -1.85 16.00 -12.47
N ARG A 55 -2.96 16.16 -13.22
CA ARG A 55 -3.06 15.91 -14.69
C ARG A 55 -2.31 14.66 -15.19
N GLY A 56 -2.21 13.60 -14.38
CA GLY A 56 -1.79 12.27 -14.80
C GLY A 56 -0.50 11.69 -14.16
N THR A 57 0.16 12.39 -13.23
CA THR A 57 1.30 11.79 -12.50
C THR A 57 0.76 10.74 -11.52
N ARG A 58 1.37 9.56 -11.45
CA ARG A 58 0.96 8.52 -10.49
C ARG A 58 2.00 8.42 -9.39
N VAL A 59 1.55 8.37 -8.14
CA VAL A 59 2.44 8.15 -7.00
C VAL A 59 2.00 6.89 -6.28
N LEU A 60 2.91 5.92 -6.22
CA LEU A 60 2.73 4.64 -5.58
C LEU A 60 3.43 4.65 -4.22
N GLU A 61 2.87 3.91 -3.25
CA GLU A 61 3.40 3.85 -1.90
C GLU A 61 4.58 2.87 -1.72
N PHE A 62 4.65 1.81 -2.52
CA PHE A 62 5.71 0.80 -2.49
C PHE A 62 5.88 0.20 -3.89
N ASP A 63 6.83 -0.73 -4.04
CA ASP A 63 7.21 -1.33 -5.32
C ASP A 63 6.14 -2.34 -5.79
N TYR A 64 5.24 -1.89 -6.65
CA TYR A 64 4.26 -2.69 -7.39
C TYR A 64 3.92 -2.01 -8.71
N ASP A 65 3.45 -2.78 -9.68
CA ASP A 65 3.06 -2.27 -10.99
C ASP A 65 1.56 -1.99 -11.03
N TYR A 66 1.19 -0.77 -11.43
CA TYR A 66 -0.19 -0.36 -11.60
C TYR A 66 -0.59 -0.36 -13.08
N HIS A 67 -1.71 -1.02 -13.38
CA HIS A 67 -2.23 -1.22 -14.72
C HIS A 67 -3.61 -0.61 -14.90
N VAL A 68 -3.87 0.02 -16.05
CA VAL A 68 -5.19 0.59 -16.35
C VAL A 68 -6.08 -0.47 -16.99
N VAL A 69 -7.14 -0.79 -16.27
CA VAL A 69 -8.23 -1.65 -16.70
C VAL A 69 -9.18 -0.88 -17.63
N SER A 70 -8.69 -0.48 -18.81
CA SER A 70 -9.56 0.15 -19.82
C SER A 70 -9.89 -0.77 -20.99
N ASN A 71 -9.00 -1.72 -21.39
CA ASN A 71 -9.22 -2.61 -22.54
C ASN A 71 -8.28 -3.85 -22.59
N ALA A 72 -7.88 -4.42 -21.45
CA ALA A 72 -6.97 -5.58 -21.35
C ALA A 72 -5.52 -5.42 -21.85
N LEU A 73 -5.21 -4.36 -22.61
CA LEU A 73 -3.89 -4.11 -23.22
C LEU A 73 -2.76 -3.84 -22.22
N ASP A 74 -3.10 -3.44 -21.00
CA ASP A 74 -2.12 -3.08 -19.96
C ASP A 74 -1.84 -4.25 -19.00
N ILE A 75 -2.51 -5.40 -19.16
CA ILE A 75 -2.37 -6.53 -18.22
C ILE A 75 -1.37 -7.56 -18.78
N PRO A 76 -0.29 -7.92 -18.04
CA PRO A 76 0.76 -8.80 -18.55
C PRO A 76 0.25 -10.14 -19.09
N ASP A 77 0.66 -10.53 -20.29
CA ASP A 77 0.20 -11.77 -20.98
C ASP A 77 0.53 -13.06 -20.23
N SER A 78 1.54 -13.02 -19.35
CA SER A 78 1.97 -14.15 -18.53
C SER A 78 0.95 -14.58 -17.46
N ASN A 79 -0.11 -13.81 -17.24
CA ASN A 79 -1.09 -14.02 -16.16
C ASN A 79 -0.40 -14.18 -14.79
N PRO A 80 0.39 -13.19 -14.32
CA PRO A 80 0.96 -13.24 -12.98
C PRO A 80 -0.16 -13.20 -11.92
N GLU A 81 0.15 -13.51 -10.66
CA GLU A 81 -0.80 -13.19 -9.57
C GLU A 81 -1.11 -11.69 -9.59
N PHE A 82 -2.40 -11.36 -9.58
CA PHE A 82 -2.86 -10.01 -9.88
C PHE A 82 -3.86 -9.53 -8.84
N GLY A 83 -3.68 -8.30 -8.35
CA GLY A 83 -4.54 -7.67 -7.37
C GLY A 83 -5.53 -6.68 -7.98
N VAL A 84 -6.78 -6.75 -7.53
CA VAL A 84 -7.85 -5.84 -7.94
C VAL A 84 -8.43 -5.22 -6.68
N VAL A 85 -8.35 -3.89 -6.58
CA VAL A 85 -9.10 -3.15 -5.54
C VAL A 85 -10.17 -2.32 -6.23
N THR A 86 -11.43 -2.63 -5.98
CA THR A 86 -12.56 -1.92 -6.59
C THR A 86 -13.64 -1.65 -5.55
N ASN A 87 -14.69 -0.93 -5.94
CA ASN A 87 -15.87 -0.75 -5.11
C ASN A 87 -17.14 -0.76 -5.96
N THR A 88 -18.27 -0.91 -5.29
CA THR A 88 -19.59 -0.97 -5.93
C THR A 88 -19.83 0.23 -6.85
N HIS A 89 -19.45 1.44 -6.40
CA HIS A 89 -19.62 2.65 -7.21
C HIS A 89 -18.81 2.64 -8.51
N TYR A 90 -17.54 2.25 -8.46
CA TYR A 90 -16.68 2.24 -9.64
C TYR A 90 -17.15 1.23 -10.68
N GLU A 91 -17.59 0.05 -10.22
CA GLU A 91 -18.05 -1.04 -11.08
C GLU A 91 -19.42 -0.74 -11.73
N GLN A 92 -20.32 -0.04 -11.02
CA GLN A 92 -21.70 0.18 -11.48
C GLN A 92 -21.91 1.55 -12.16
N GLU A 93 -21.15 2.58 -11.77
CA GLU A 93 -21.37 3.96 -12.22
C GLU A 93 -20.29 4.44 -13.22
N THR A 94 -19.39 3.56 -13.66
CA THR A 94 -18.36 3.89 -14.66
C THR A 94 -18.34 2.85 -15.79
N GLN A 95 -17.59 3.16 -16.85
CA GLN A 95 -17.36 2.22 -17.96
C GLN A 95 -16.32 1.13 -17.63
N TYR A 96 -15.65 1.24 -16.48
CA TYR A 96 -14.57 0.34 -16.09
C TYR A 96 -15.14 -0.81 -15.27
N THR A 97 -14.78 -2.03 -15.66
CA THR A 97 -15.26 -3.25 -15.02
C THR A 97 -14.15 -4.29 -14.93
N ILE A 98 -14.15 -5.04 -13.82
CA ILE A 98 -13.20 -6.14 -13.59
C ILE A 98 -13.65 -7.44 -14.27
N ARG A 99 -14.81 -7.46 -14.94
CA ARG A 99 -15.43 -8.66 -15.54
C ARG A 99 -14.50 -9.41 -16.48
N TYR A 100 -13.69 -8.71 -17.28
CA TYR A 100 -12.76 -9.38 -18.18
C TYR A 100 -11.59 -10.02 -17.44
N LEU A 101 -11.13 -9.45 -16.31
CA LEU A 101 -10.11 -10.05 -15.45
C LEU A 101 -10.65 -11.34 -14.83
N ILE A 102 -11.86 -11.29 -14.29
CA ILE A 102 -12.55 -12.49 -13.76
C ILE A 102 -12.53 -13.60 -14.82
N LYS A 103 -13.01 -13.31 -16.04
CA LYS A 103 -13.02 -14.29 -17.14
C LYS A 103 -11.62 -14.78 -17.55
N ARG A 104 -10.62 -13.91 -17.49
CA ARG A 104 -9.24 -14.23 -17.86
C ARG A 104 -8.60 -15.18 -16.86
N TYR A 105 -8.81 -14.93 -15.57
CA TYR A 105 -8.20 -15.70 -14.49
C TYR A 105 -8.93 -17.02 -14.19
N THR A 106 -10.22 -17.15 -14.53
CA THR A 106 -10.93 -18.47 -14.50
C THR A 106 -10.38 -19.52 -15.47
N ALA A 107 -9.38 -19.15 -16.28
CA ALA A 107 -8.72 -20.03 -17.24
C ALA A 107 -7.19 -19.96 -17.13
N ALA A 108 -6.66 -19.32 -16.07
CA ALA A 108 -5.24 -19.16 -15.84
C ALA A 108 -4.80 -19.99 -14.62
N ASP A 109 -3.53 -20.41 -14.59
CA ASP A 109 -2.96 -21.13 -13.45
C ASP A 109 -2.50 -20.19 -12.30
N ALA A 110 -3.07 -18.99 -12.22
CA ALA A 110 -2.69 -17.94 -11.27
C ALA A 110 -3.93 -17.34 -10.60
N VAL A 111 -3.74 -16.81 -9.39
CA VAL A 111 -4.83 -16.27 -8.58
C VAL A 111 -5.09 -14.79 -8.90
N LEU A 112 -6.36 -14.45 -9.12
CA LEU A 112 -6.84 -13.08 -9.09
C LEU A 112 -7.32 -12.72 -7.68
N TRP A 113 -6.62 -11.81 -7.00
CA TRP A 113 -7.06 -11.29 -5.71
C TRP A 113 -8.03 -10.13 -5.92
N VAL A 114 -9.25 -10.24 -5.40
CA VAL A 114 -10.27 -9.20 -5.53
C VAL A 114 -10.64 -8.66 -4.15
N VAL A 115 -10.35 -7.38 -3.92
CA VAL A 115 -10.70 -6.62 -2.72
C VAL A 115 -11.82 -5.63 -3.04
N THR A 116 -12.94 -5.72 -2.33
CA THR A 116 -14.12 -4.87 -2.55
C THR A 116 -14.61 -4.23 -1.26
N ASP A 117 -15.48 -3.23 -1.38
CA ASP A 117 -16.05 -2.51 -0.24
C ASP A 117 -17.24 -3.20 0.43
N ASN A 118 -17.73 -4.28 -0.18
CA ASN A 118 -18.96 -4.93 0.24
C ASN A 118 -18.87 -6.43 -0.04
N ARG A 119 -19.21 -7.25 0.95
CA ARG A 119 -19.33 -8.70 0.78
C ARG A 119 -20.25 -9.06 -0.37
N GLU A 120 -21.36 -8.35 -0.55
CA GLU A 120 -22.35 -8.58 -1.61
C GLU A 120 -22.01 -7.88 -2.94
N PHE A 121 -20.75 -7.51 -3.17
CA PHE A 121 -20.33 -6.88 -4.42
C PHE A 121 -20.70 -7.73 -5.64
N GLU A 122 -21.33 -7.07 -6.62
CA GLU A 122 -21.70 -7.65 -7.91
C GLU A 122 -20.87 -6.98 -9.01
N PRO A 123 -20.02 -7.73 -9.74
CA PRO A 123 -19.38 -7.24 -10.96
C PRO A 123 -20.43 -6.80 -12.00
N GLN A 124 -20.06 -5.89 -12.89
CA GLN A 124 -21.00 -5.34 -13.87
C GLN A 124 -21.62 -6.46 -14.74
N GLY A 125 -22.95 -6.56 -14.73
CA GLY A 125 -23.69 -7.58 -15.48
C GLY A 125 -23.65 -9.00 -14.87
N ALA A 126 -23.16 -9.15 -13.63
CA ALA A 126 -23.31 -10.38 -12.87
C ALA A 126 -24.80 -10.63 -12.51
N LYS A 127 -25.14 -11.89 -12.24
CA LYS A 127 -26.51 -12.29 -11.83
C LYS A 127 -26.63 -12.53 -10.33
N ARG A 128 -25.50 -12.50 -9.63
CA ARG A 128 -25.34 -12.76 -8.20
C ARG A 128 -24.04 -12.14 -7.71
N PRO A 129 -23.88 -11.97 -6.39
CA PRO A 129 -22.63 -11.54 -5.79
C PRO A 129 -21.44 -12.42 -6.16
N LEU A 130 -20.26 -11.81 -6.31
CA LEU A 130 -19.04 -12.50 -6.73
C LEU A 130 -18.70 -13.69 -5.83
N TYR A 131 -18.90 -13.53 -4.51
CA TYR A 131 -18.62 -14.59 -3.53
C TYR A 131 -19.45 -15.87 -3.69
N GLN A 132 -20.52 -15.83 -4.50
CA GLN A 132 -21.37 -16.99 -4.78
C GLN A 132 -21.00 -17.72 -6.08
N GLU A 133 -20.01 -17.22 -6.83
CA GLU A 133 -19.54 -17.89 -8.03
C GLU A 133 -18.68 -19.11 -7.69
N PRO A 134 -18.79 -20.22 -8.45
CA PRO A 134 -18.16 -21.50 -8.09
C PRO A 134 -16.63 -21.52 -8.24
N PHE A 135 -16.04 -20.52 -8.87
CA PHE A 135 -14.59 -20.35 -9.06
C PHE A 135 -13.99 -19.31 -8.09
N VAL A 136 -14.77 -18.87 -7.10
CA VAL A 136 -14.39 -17.85 -6.12
C VAL A 136 -14.34 -18.47 -4.74
N ASP A 137 -13.21 -18.33 -4.06
CA ASP A 137 -13.09 -18.61 -2.64
C ASP A 137 -13.07 -17.32 -1.83
N VAL A 138 -13.89 -17.28 -0.78
CA VAL A 138 -13.92 -16.15 0.16
C VAL A 138 -12.82 -16.34 1.19
N VAL A 139 -11.79 -15.51 1.09
CA VAL A 139 -10.68 -15.47 2.05
C VAL A 139 -11.16 -14.97 3.42
N GLY A 140 -12.05 -13.97 3.40
CA GLY A 140 -12.62 -13.34 4.59
C GLY A 140 -12.80 -11.83 4.42
N SER A 141 -13.05 -11.15 5.54
CA SER A 141 -12.94 -9.70 5.59
C SER A 141 -11.47 -9.27 5.58
N TYR A 142 -11.18 -8.02 5.21
CA TYR A 142 -9.82 -7.49 5.32
C TYR A 142 -9.29 -7.50 6.76
N SER A 143 -10.18 -7.39 7.76
CA SER A 143 -9.79 -7.57 9.17
C SER A 143 -9.26 -8.96 9.45
N ASP A 144 -9.92 -10.01 8.94
CA ASP A 144 -9.48 -11.40 9.12
C ASP A 144 -8.12 -11.64 8.45
N VAL A 145 -7.90 -11.03 7.28
CA VAL A 145 -6.61 -11.09 6.58
C VAL A 145 -5.52 -10.40 7.41
N TYR A 146 -5.81 -9.21 7.95
CA TYR A 146 -4.86 -8.47 8.77
C TYR A 146 -4.48 -9.23 10.04
N GLU A 147 -5.43 -9.85 10.74
CA GLU A 147 -5.18 -10.65 11.94
C GLU A 147 -4.23 -11.83 11.68
N VAL A 148 -4.30 -12.45 10.50
CA VAL A 148 -3.35 -13.51 10.11
C VAL A 148 -1.95 -12.95 9.91
N PHE A 149 -1.81 -11.76 9.33
CA PHE A 149 -0.51 -11.10 9.24
C PHE A 149 0.01 -10.71 10.63
N GLU A 150 -0.84 -10.13 11.48
CA GLU A 150 -0.47 -9.77 12.85
C GLU A 150 0.08 -10.97 13.64
N ALA A 151 -0.60 -12.12 13.59
CA ALA A 151 -0.13 -13.36 14.20
C ALA A 151 1.23 -13.79 13.64
N ALA A 152 1.41 -13.72 12.33
CA ALA A 152 2.66 -14.13 11.70
C ALA A 152 3.83 -13.18 11.93
N TYR A 153 3.57 -11.88 12.13
CA TYR A 153 4.57 -10.93 12.61
C TYR A 153 4.96 -11.28 14.04
N ALA A 154 3.99 -11.56 14.92
CA ALA A 154 4.24 -11.95 16.30
C ALA A 154 5.07 -13.24 16.39
N ASP A 155 4.77 -14.23 15.56
CA ASP A 155 5.54 -15.49 15.45
C ASP A 155 6.99 -15.24 14.99
N ALA A 156 7.22 -14.20 14.19
CA ALA A 156 8.55 -13.75 13.76
C ALA A 156 9.22 -12.81 14.78
N GLY A 157 8.62 -12.56 15.94
CA GLY A 157 9.16 -11.69 16.99
C GLY A 157 8.89 -10.20 16.80
N TRP A 158 7.95 -9.82 15.92
CA TRP A 158 7.57 -8.44 15.64
C TRP A 158 6.13 -8.17 16.07
N GLU A 159 5.91 -7.15 16.89
CA GLU A 159 4.56 -6.71 17.27
C GLU A 159 4.18 -5.48 16.45
N LEU A 160 3.05 -5.49 15.74
CA LEU A 160 2.62 -4.36 14.93
C LEU A 160 2.22 -3.18 15.85
N PRO A 161 2.93 -2.04 15.83
CA PRO A 161 2.84 -1.08 16.94
C PRO A 161 1.73 -0.04 16.76
N LEU A 162 1.25 0.20 15.54
CA LEU A 162 0.26 1.26 15.29
C LEU A 162 -1.17 0.76 15.55
N SER A 163 -1.89 1.48 16.40
CA SER A 163 -3.26 1.11 16.80
C SER A 163 -4.35 1.58 15.82
N ASP A 164 -4.03 2.55 14.96
CA ASP A 164 -4.99 3.31 14.15
C ASP A 164 -4.96 2.96 12.65
N THR A 165 -4.16 1.97 12.24
CA THR A 165 -4.10 1.52 10.85
C THR A 165 -3.93 0.01 10.71
N LYS A 166 -4.59 -0.57 9.71
CA LYS A 166 -4.35 -1.94 9.26
C LYS A 166 -3.51 -1.98 7.98
N ASN A 167 -2.77 -0.93 7.67
CA ASN A 167 -1.89 -0.89 6.51
C ASN A 167 -0.51 -1.47 6.87
N LEU A 168 -0.22 -2.69 6.39
CA LEU A 168 1.03 -3.38 6.74
C LEU A 168 2.30 -2.66 6.29
N PHE A 169 2.26 -1.90 5.19
CA PHE A 169 3.43 -1.10 4.79
C PHE A 169 3.68 0.04 5.78
N VAL A 170 2.63 0.66 6.32
CA VAL A 170 2.76 1.72 7.33
C VAL A 170 3.22 1.13 8.67
N GLN A 171 2.68 -0.03 9.05
CA GLN A 171 3.16 -0.78 10.22
C GLN A 171 4.64 -1.15 10.11
N ASP A 172 5.07 -1.63 8.95
CA ASP A 172 6.48 -1.93 8.67
C ASP A 172 7.39 -0.70 8.85
N ASN A 173 6.93 0.49 8.46
CA ASN A 173 7.70 1.73 8.67
C ASN A 173 7.80 2.11 10.15
N ALA A 174 6.75 1.86 10.93
CA ALA A 174 6.81 2.04 12.38
C ALA A 174 7.79 1.04 13.03
N LEU A 175 7.70 -0.24 12.69
CA LEU A 175 8.62 -1.27 13.18
C LEU A 175 10.08 -0.96 12.85
N LEU A 176 10.37 -0.50 11.63
CA LEU A 176 11.73 -0.08 11.26
C LEU A 176 12.20 1.14 12.05
N TYR A 177 11.30 2.09 12.34
CA TYR A 177 11.62 3.24 13.18
C TYR A 177 12.01 2.76 14.58
N GLU A 178 11.14 2.01 15.26
CA GLU A 178 11.40 1.49 16.60
C GLU A 178 12.67 0.63 16.65
N PHE A 179 12.89 -0.21 15.64
CA PHE A 179 14.09 -1.05 15.56
C PHE A 179 15.40 -0.24 15.44
N VAL A 180 15.38 0.84 14.66
CA VAL A 180 16.58 1.65 14.40
C VAL A 180 16.86 2.63 15.54
N THR A 181 15.82 3.24 16.12
CA THR A 181 15.95 4.29 17.14
C THR A 181 15.88 3.77 18.57
N GLY A 182 15.11 2.70 18.79
CA GLY A 182 14.70 2.23 20.12
C GLY A 182 13.55 3.04 20.74
N ASP A 183 12.98 4.00 20.01
CA ASP A 183 11.86 4.82 20.46
C ASP A 183 10.53 4.24 19.96
N ASP A 184 9.55 4.11 20.85
CA ASP A 184 8.22 3.57 20.55
C ASP A 184 7.35 4.53 19.71
N ILE A 185 6.43 3.97 18.90
CA ILE A 185 5.48 4.72 18.09
C ILE A 185 4.13 4.00 17.98
N SER A 186 3.05 4.64 18.41
CA SER A 186 1.73 3.96 18.55
C SER A 186 0.63 4.47 17.64
N SER A 187 0.90 5.55 16.89
CA SER A 187 -0.05 6.14 15.95
C SER A 187 0.60 6.52 14.62
N THR A 188 -0.20 6.45 13.56
CA THR A 188 0.25 6.90 12.24
C THR A 188 0.61 8.39 12.22
N VAL A 189 -0.04 9.23 13.03
CA VAL A 189 0.29 10.67 13.10
C VAL A 189 1.73 10.84 13.60
N ASP A 190 2.09 10.17 14.70
CA ASP A 190 3.45 10.21 15.24
C ASP A 190 4.47 9.77 14.18
N LEU A 191 4.18 8.71 13.41
CA LEU A 191 5.06 8.22 12.34
C LEU A 191 5.32 9.28 11.28
N PHE A 192 4.27 9.97 10.85
CA PHE A 192 4.40 11.02 9.84
C PHE A 192 5.09 12.28 10.37
N GLU A 193 5.03 12.56 11.67
CA GLU A 193 5.84 13.63 12.30
C GLU A 193 7.34 13.32 12.27
N LYS A 194 7.73 12.05 12.46
CA LYS A 194 9.14 11.62 12.41
C LYS A 194 9.68 11.55 10.99
N LEU A 195 8.83 11.16 10.03
CA LEU A 195 9.20 10.84 8.65
C LEU A 195 10.18 11.82 7.98
N PRO A 196 10.05 13.16 8.10
CA PRO A 196 10.99 14.11 7.48
C PRO A 196 12.46 13.93 7.92
N ASN A 197 12.68 13.42 9.13
CA ASN A 197 14.00 13.23 9.74
C ASN A 197 14.53 11.80 9.60
N GLU A 198 13.69 10.87 9.14
CA GLU A 198 13.99 9.43 9.10
C GLU A 198 14.02 8.90 7.65
N PRO A 199 14.94 9.38 6.79
CA PRO A 199 14.97 9.06 5.37
C PRO A 199 15.26 7.59 5.03
N TYR A 200 15.67 6.76 6.00
CA TYR A 200 15.82 5.32 5.82
C TYR A 200 14.49 4.57 5.88
N LEU A 201 13.38 5.22 6.23
CA LEU A 201 12.07 4.59 6.18
C LEU A 201 11.57 4.52 4.73
N PRO A 202 11.09 3.37 4.22
CA PRO A 202 10.56 3.25 2.86
C PRO A 202 9.46 4.25 2.51
N LEU A 203 8.59 4.60 3.47
CA LEU A 203 7.53 5.59 3.30
C LEU A 203 8.08 6.98 2.92
N PHE A 204 9.32 7.28 3.29
CA PHE A 204 9.99 8.51 2.88
C PHE A 204 10.07 8.62 1.37
N ASP A 205 10.28 7.51 0.65
CA ASP A 205 10.43 7.50 -0.80
C ASP A 205 9.10 7.83 -1.48
N ALA A 206 8.00 7.26 -0.97
CA ALA A 206 6.66 7.58 -1.45
C ALA A 206 6.31 9.06 -1.27
N ILE A 207 6.60 9.63 -0.09
CA ILE A 207 6.35 11.06 0.17
C ILE A 207 7.32 11.95 -0.61
N SER A 208 8.58 11.53 -0.77
CA SER A 208 9.57 12.22 -1.59
C SER A 208 9.13 12.32 -3.04
N ALA A 209 8.55 11.26 -3.61
CA ALA A 209 8.02 11.30 -4.97
C ALA A 209 6.94 12.37 -5.17
N ILE A 210 6.16 12.71 -4.13
CA ILE A 210 5.10 13.74 -4.18
C ILE A 210 5.71 15.14 -4.23
N PHE A 211 6.73 15.42 -3.41
CA PHE A 211 7.35 16.74 -3.31
C PHE A 211 8.51 16.96 -4.30
N SER A 212 8.92 15.91 -5.03
CA SER A 212 10.03 15.96 -5.97
C SER A 212 9.78 16.91 -7.13
N ARG A 213 10.79 17.71 -7.49
CA ARG A 213 10.76 18.51 -8.72
C ARG A 213 10.80 17.62 -9.95
N LYS A 214 9.90 17.85 -10.90
CA LYS A 214 9.97 17.20 -12.22
C LYS A 214 11.31 17.54 -12.89
N ASN A 215 12.10 16.50 -13.18
CA ASN A 215 13.36 16.56 -13.93
C ASN A 215 14.47 17.43 -13.30
N LYS A 216 14.43 17.72 -12.00
CA LYS A 216 15.46 18.51 -11.30
C LYS A 216 15.69 17.98 -9.87
N PRO A 217 16.91 18.14 -9.30
CA PRO A 217 17.16 17.86 -7.90
C PRO A 217 16.38 18.81 -6.96
N GLY A 218 16.07 18.31 -5.76
CA GLY A 218 15.39 19.06 -4.70
C GLY A 218 13.87 18.97 -4.74
N THR A 219 13.23 19.53 -3.71
CA THR A 219 11.78 19.47 -3.51
C THR A 219 11.09 20.81 -3.74
N VAL A 220 9.77 20.77 -3.91
CA VAL A 220 8.88 21.93 -4.07
C VAL A 220 7.64 21.72 -3.21
N PRO A 221 7.22 22.72 -2.43
CA PRO A 221 5.97 22.65 -1.70
C PRO A 221 4.79 22.58 -2.66
N LEU A 222 3.76 21.84 -2.27
CA LEU A 222 2.51 21.73 -2.98
C LEU A 222 1.72 23.04 -2.86
N ASP A 223 1.07 23.44 -3.95
CA ASP A 223 0.16 24.57 -3.94
C ASP A 223 -1.11 24.26 -3.12
N GLY A 224 -1.65 25.28 -2.45
CA GLY A 224 -2.82 25.13 -1.59
C GLY A 224 -4.13 24.83 -2.34
N GLU A 225 -4.21 25.19 -3.63
CA GLU A 225 -5.45 25.08 -4.40
C GLU A 225 -5.68 23.66 -4.97
N SER A 226 -4.62 22.99 -5.41
CA SER A 226 -4.70 21.75 -6.16
C SER A 226 -3.77 20.65 -5.62
N GLY A 227 -2.52 20.97 -5.27
CA GLY A 227 -1.55 20.00 -4.76
C GLY A 227 -1.89 19.47 -3.36
N LEU A 228 -2.08 20.36 -2.37
CA LEU A 228 -2.37 19.96 -1.00
C LEU A 228 -3.68 19.13 -0.89
N PRO A 229 -4.80 19.51 -1.54
CA PRO A 229 -5.99 18.66 -1.56
C PRO A 229 -5.80 17.28 -2.19
N GLN A 230 -4.81 17.11 -3.07
CA GLN A 230 -4.48 15.78 -3.63
C GLN A 230 -3.71 14.93 -2.64
N LEU A 231 -2.74 15.51 -1.92
CA LEU A 231 -2.04 14.80 -0.85
C LEU A 231 -3.02 14.31 0.22
N VAL A 232 -3.97 15.16 0.65
CA VAL A 232 -5.04 14.76 1.57
C VAL A 232 -5.82 13.55 1.03
N ARG A 233 -6.19 13.56 -0.25
CA ARG A 233 -6.91 12.43 -0.86
C ARG A 233 -6.06 11.18 -0.97
N TRP A 234 -4.77 11.32 -1.28
CA TRP A 234 -3.84 10.20 -1.39
C TRP A 234 -3.64 9.50 -0.04
N LEU A 235 -3.45 10.27 1.04
CA LEU A 235 -3.29 9.78 2.41
C LEU A 235 -4.55 9.04 2.89
N ARG A 236 -5.73 9.65 2.73
CA ARG A 236 -7.01 9.06 3.19
C ARG A 236 -7.35 7.73 2.52
N ARG A 237 -6.77 7.42 1.36
CA ARG A 237 -6.97 6.13 0.70
C ARG A 237 -6.15 5.00 1.32
N ARG A 238 -5.09 5.33 2.07
CA ARG A 238 -4.05 4.40 2.54
C ARG A 238 -3.92 4.32 4.06
N ILE A 239 -4.04 5.44 4.76
CA ILE A 239 -3.69 5.57 6.19
C ILE A 239 -4.91 5.51 7.11
N GLU A 240 -6.13 5.50 6.54
CA GLU A 240 -7.41 5.43 7.27
C GLU A 240 -7.83 6.69 8.03
N TRP A 241 -7.08 7.77 7.87
CA TRP A 241 -7.46 9.05 8.43
C TRP A 241 -8.78 9.61 7.92
N ASP A 242 -9.45 10.32 8.81
CA ASP A 242 -10.50 11.24 8.41
C ASP A 242 -9.95 12.43 7.60
N ARG A 243 -10.84 13.34 7.23
CA ARG A 243 -10.45 14.49 6.42
C ARG A 243 -9.61 15.52 7.18
N GLU A 244 -9.85 15.67 8.47
CA GLU A 244 -9.22 16.67 9.30
C GLU A 244 -7.79 16.27 9.61
N THR A 245 -7.58 15.07 10.15
CA THR A 245 -6.24 14.52 10.43
C THR A 245 -5.38 14.52 9.17
N ALA A 246 -5.90 14.02 8.05
CA ALA A 246 -5.16 14.00 6.80
C ALA A 246 -4.82 15.41 6.28
N ARG A 247 -5.66 16.42 6.55
CA ARG A 247 -5.38 17.81 6.19
C ARG A 247 -4.28 18.39 7.06
N THR A 248 -4.34 18.16 8.37
CA THR A 248 -3.34 18.63 9.32
C THR A 248 -1.97 18.08 8.97
N VAL A 249 -1.85 16.75 8.88
CA VAL A 249 -0.57 16.09 8.55
C VAL A 249 -0.07 16.51 7.17
N ALA A 250 -0.94 16.58 6.15
CA ALA A 250 -0.52 17.07 4.83
C ALA A 250 0.01 18.51 4.87
N GLY A 251 -0.62 19.37 5.68
CA GLY A 251 -0.19 20.75 5.89
C GLY A 251 1.19 20.83 6.52
N GLU A 252 1.41 20.08 7.60
CA GLU A 252 2.68 20.01 8.31
C GLU A 252 3.81 19.49 7.41
N LEU A 253 3.58 18.40 6.66
CA LEU A 253 4.57 17.89 5.69
C LEU A 253 4.92 18.96 4.64
N ASN A 254 3.92 19.72 4.17
CA ASN A 254 4.14 20.78 3.20
C ASN A 254 4.93 21.95 3.80
N GLU A 255 4.62 22.35 5.03
CA GLU A 255 5.36 23.38 5.77
C GLU A 255 6.82 22.99 5.98
N ARG A 256 7.12 21.72 6.29
CA ARG A 256 8.50 21.24 6.38
C ARG A 256 9.29 21.38 5.07
N VAL A 257 8.62 21.29 3.92
CA VAL A 257 9.22 21.52 2.60
C VAL A 257 9.37 23.02 2.30
N VAL A 258 8.45 23.86 2.78
CA VAL A 258 8.57 25.33 2.72
C VAL A 258 9.79 25.80 3.51
N ASP A 259 9.95 25.30 4.74
CA ASP A 259 11.06 25.67 5.63
C ASP A 259 12.42 25.21 5.11
N SER A 260 12.45 24.06 4.42
CA SER A 260 13.66 23.48 3.86
C SER A 260 13.37 22.75 2.56
N GLY A 261 13.81 23.32 1.44
CA GLY A 261 13.75 22.68 0.12
C GLY A 261 14.68 21.45 -0.05
N ARG A 262 15.29 20.98 1.05
CA ARG A 262 16.03 19.71 1.15
C ARG A 262 15.23 18.64 1.89
N THR A 263 14.16 19.01 2.58
CA THR A 263 13.21 18.05 3.17
C THR A 263 12.66 17.19 2.04
N PHE A 264 12.68 15.87 2.22
CA PHE A 264 12.30 14.90 1.20
C PHE A 264 13.16 14.92 -0.09
N ASP A 265 14.36 15.48 -0.09
CA ASP A 265 15.31 15.36 -1.22
C ASP A 265 16.11 14.05 -1.10
N HIS A 266 15.91 13.11 -2.02
CA HIS A 266 16.64 11.83 -2.03
C HIS A 266 18.17 11.97 -2.03
N ALA A 267 18.71 12.99 -2.70
CA ALA A 267 20.16 13.18 -2.76
C ALA A 267 20.73 13.59 -1.39
N ALA A 268 20.00 14.43 -0.65
CA ALA A 268 20.34 14.80 0.72
C ALA A 268 20.09 13.64 1.69
N ALA A 269 18.95 12.96 1.56
CA ALA A 269 18.54 11.81 2.36
C ALA A 269 19.60 10.71 2.40
N ARG A 270 20.13 10.29 1.23
CA ARG A 270 21.18 9.27 1.13
C ARG A 270 22.43 9.59 1.96
N ARG A 271 22.73 10.87 2.21
CA ARG A 271 23.92 11.31 2.95
C ARG A 271 23.64 11.57 4.44
N ALA A 272 22.40 11.42 4.89
CA ALA A 272 22.02 11.68 6.26
C ALA A 272 22.71 10.67 7.21
N PRO A 273 23.28 11.12 8.34
CA PRO A 273 23.93 10.21 9.30
C PRO A 273 23.03 9.06 9.76
N VAL A 274 21.73 9.31 9.94
CA VAL A 274 20.74 8.31 10.34
C VAL A 274 20.60 7.16 9.33
N VAL A 275 20.84 7.38 8.03
CA VAL A 275 20.87 6.29 7.03
C VAL A 275 22.04 5.34 7.27
N LYS A 276 23.19 5.88 7.69
CA LYS A 276 24.35 5.04 8.04
C LYS A 276 24.08 4.23 9.30
N THR A 277 23.43 4.83 10.31
CA THR A 277 23.01 4.13 11.52
C THR A 277 22.03 3.01 11.19
N ALA A 278 20.97 3.31 10.44
CA ALA A 278 19.96 2.35 9.99
C ALA A 278 20.58 1.16 9.22
N ARG A 279 21.55 1.45 8.33
CA ARG A 279 22.29 0.43 7.61
C ARG A 279 23.14 -0.46 8.51
N ALA A 280 23.73 0.08 9.57
CA ALA A 280 24.48 -0.71 10.54
C ALA A 280 23.56 -1.58 11.40
N ARG A 281 22.38 -1.07 11.79
CA ARG A 281 21.34 -1.84 12.50
C ARG A 281 20.86 -3.04 11.68
N ALA A 282 20.86 -2.93 10.34
CA ALA A 282 20.51 -4.04 9.46
C ALA A 282 21.44 -5.27 9.59
N ASP A 283 22.63 -5.13 10.17
CA ASP A 283 23.55 -6.26 10.42
C ASP A 283 23.09 -7.13 11.62
N GLU A 284 22.14 -6.65 12.42
CA GLU A 284 21.58 -7.37 13.57
C GLU A 284 20.38 -8.25 13.20
N LEU A 285 19.86 -8.10 11.97
CA LEU A 285 18.76 -8.90 11.43
C LEU A 285 19.29 -10.13 10.69
N ASP A 286 18.57 -11.24 10.82
CA ASP A 286 18.83 -12.49 10.13
C ASP A 286 17.90 -12.66 8.93
N VAL A 287 18.48 -12.53 7.73
CA VAL A 287 17.75 -12.66 6.46
C VAL A 287 17.14 -14.05 6.24
N ASP A 288 17.65 -15.07 6.93
CA ASP A 288 17.19 -16.45 6.81
C ASP A 288 16.14 -16.79 7.90
N ALA A 289 15.96 -15.94 8.91
CA ALA A 289 15.00 -16.15 9.99
C ALA A 289 13.55 -15.98 9.53
N SER A 290 13.26 -14.91 8.76
CA SER A 290 11.92 -14.68 8.23
C SER A 290 11.90 -13.79 6.97
N PRO A 291 10.86 -13.90 6.12
CA PRO A 291 10.66 -12.97 5.00
C PRO A 291 10.50 -11.50 5.45
N ILE A 292 10.07 -11.26 6.69
CA ILE A 292 9.92 -9.92 7.26
C ILE A 292 11.31 -9.30 7.47
N GLU A 293 12.22 -10.03 8.11
CA GLU A 293 13.59 -9.55 8.33
C GLU A 293 14.36 -9.38 7.01
N GLN A 294 14.19 -10.31 6.07
CA GLN A 294 14.76 -10.15 4.72
C GLN A 294 14.29 -8.83 4.06
N ARG A 295 13.01 -8.49 4.19
CA ARG A 295 12.44 -7.24 3.66
C ARG A 295 13.03 -6.02 4.39
N TYR A 296 13.17 -6.07 5.71
CA TYR A 296 13.75 -4.98 6.50
C TYR A 296 15.22 -4.74 6.16
N VAL A 297 16.03 -5.80 6.05
CA VAL A 297 17.42 -5.70 5.60
C VAL A 297 17.50 -5.07 4.21
N THR A 298 16.63 -5.48 3.28
CA THR A 298 16.58 -4.92 1.92
C THR A 298 16.29 -3.42 1.95
N TRP A 299 15.31 -2.99 2.75
CA TRP A 299 14.94 -1.59 2.87
C TRP A 299 15.98 -0.72 3.58
N LEU A 300 16.57 -1.20 4.67
CA LEU A 300 17.62 -0.47 5.40
C LEU A 300 18.92 -0.35 4.58
N ARG A 301 19.15 -1.25 3.62
CA ARG A 301 20.31 -1.23 2.73
C ARG A 301 20.01 -0.66 1.32
N ARG A 302 18.81 -0.16 1.06
CA ARG A 302 18.38 0.28 -0.29
C ARG A 302 19.24 1.40 -0.87
N TYR A 303 19.72 2.30 -0.02
CA TYR A 303 20.69 3.31 -0.43
C TYR A 303 22.05 2.63 -0.65
N LYS A 304 22.41 2.44 -1.92
CA LYS A 304 23.82 2.23 -2.30
C LYS A 304 24.58 3.43 -1.77
N LEU A 305 25.46 3.29 -0.77
CA LEU A 305 26.28 4.41 -0.27
C LEU A 305 27.58 4.49 -1.05
#